data_AF-A0AAE2JTU5-F1
#
_entry.id   AF-A0AAE2JTU5-F1
#
_cell.length_a   1.000
_cell.length_b   1.000
_cell.length_c   1.000
_cell.angle_alpha   90.00
_cell.angle_beta   90.00
_cell.angle_gamma   90.00
#
_symmetry.space_group_name_H-M   'P 1'
#
loop_
_entity.id
_entity.type
_entity.pdbx_description
1 polymer ?
#
loop_
_entity_poly.entity_id
_entity_poly.type
_entity_poly.pdbx_seq_one_letter_code
_entity_poly.pdbx_strand_id
1 'polypeptide(L)'
;MAGKWFSKKEKLNILSECDQENNSVNEIAEKYDIHAETIREWRTSHDMAGVESLERSKCHKFYPAELKYAAVKDFLSGRYTQREVSRKYKISSKSVLMKWV
;
A
#
# COMPACT_ATOMS: atom_id res chain seq x y z
N MET A 1 -1.09 -9.73 15.05
CA MET A 1 -0.13 -8.66 15.39
C MET A 1 -0.69 -7.36 14.86
N ALA A 2 -0.97 -6.38 15.72
CA ALA A 2 -1.41 -5.06 15.29
C ALA A 2 -0.20 -4.36 14.67
N GLY A 3 -0.26 -4.05 13.37
CA GLY A 3 0.83 -3.36 12.69
C GLY A 3 1.10 -2.00 13.36
N LYS A 4 2.33 -1.78 13.82
CA LYS A 4 2.78 -0.51 14.39
C LYS A 4 2.57 0.60 13.36
N TRP A 5 1.87 1.66 13.75
CA TRP A 5 1.59 2.78 12.87
C TRP A 5 2.68 3.82 12.99
N PHE A 6 3.26 4.20 11.84
CA PHE A 6 4.26 5.26 11.77
C PHE A 6 3.66 6.50 11.11
N SER A 7 3.80 7.64 11.80
CA SER A 7 3.50 8.96 11.27
C SER A 7 4.50 9.34 10.18
N LYS A 8 4.13 10.28 9.31
CA LYS A 8 5.00 10.85 8.26
C LYS A 8 6.36 11.25 8.82
N LYS A 9 6.37 11.92 9.98
CA LYS A 9 7.59 12.38 10.65
C LYS A 9 8.46 11.22 11.11
N GLU A 10 7.86 10.15 11.63
CA GLU A 10 8.62 8.96 12.07
C GLU A 10 9.23 8.23 10.89
N LYS A 11 8.48 8.06 9.79
CA LYS A 11 9.01 7.47 8.55
C LYS A 11 10.20 8.25 7.99
N LEU A 12 10.12 9.58 7.99
CA LEU A 12 11.23 10.45 7.57
C LEU A 12 12.46 10.28 8.47
N ASN A 13 12.27 10.21 9.79
CA ASN A 13 13.36 9.97 10.72
C ASN A 13 14.05 8.62 10.46
N ILE A 14 13.25 7.57 10.23
CA ILE A 14 13.75 6.23 9.91
C ILE A 14 14.53 6.21 8.60
N LEU A 15 14.04 6.89 7.56
CA LEU A 15 14.75 7.01 6.28
C LEU A 15 16.05 7.80 6.42
N SER A 16 16.03 8.92 7.17
CA SER A 16 17.23 9.71 7.45
C SER A 16 18.27 8.90 8.24
N GLU A 17 17.87 8.07 9.20
CA GLU A 17 18.78 7.16 9.90
C GLU A 17 19.34 6.07 8.98
N CYS A 18 18.57 5.61 7.99
CA CYS A 18 19.02 4.65 6.97
C CYS A 18 20.01 5.25 5.96
N ASP A 19 20.03 6.58 5.81
CA ASP A 19 20.95 7.28 4.92
C ASP A 19 22.26 7.68 5.63
N GLN A 20 22.29 7.62 6.97
CA GLN A 20 23.52 7.79 7.72
C GLN A 20 24.40 6.54 7.55
N GLU A 21 25.65 6.72 7.11
CA GLU A 21 26.60 5.67 6.69
C GLU A 21 26.93 4.58 7.75
N ASN A 22 26.33 4.65 8.93
CA ASN A 22 26.69 3.80 10.07
C ASN A 22 25.62 2.76 10.47
N ASN A 23 24.44 2.73 9.84
CA ASN A 23 23.40 1.74 10.14
C ASN A 23 22.89 1.04 8.88
N SER A 24 22.84 -0.29 8.91
CA SER A 24 22.20 -1.10 7.87
C SER A 24 20.67 -1.03 7.99
N VAL A 25 19.97 -1.12 6.86
CA VAL A 25 18.49 -1.18 6.82
C VAL A 25 17.93 -2.28 7.75
N ASN A 26 18.67 -3.38 7.92
CA ASN A 26 18.30 -4.47 8.84
C ASN A 26 18.40 -4.07 10.32
N GLU A 27 19.42 -3.32 10.71
CA GLU A 27 19.59 -2.86 12.10
C GLU A 27 18.47 -1.87 12.47
N ILE A 28 18.11 -1.00 11.53
CA ILE A 28 17.00 -0.07 11.71
C ILE A 28 15.65 -0.79 11.71
N ALA A 29 15.48 -1.77 10.82
CA ALA A 29 14.31 -2.65 10.82
C ALA A 29 14.11 -3.32 12.19
N GLU A 30 15.17 -3.89 12.78
CA GLU A 30 15.13 -4.49 14.11
C GLU A 30 14.85 -3.44 15.20
N LYS A 31 15.53 -2.29 15.17
CA LYS A 31 15.36 -1.19 16.14
C LYS A 31 13.92 -0.69 16.21
N TYR A 32 13.26 -0.55 15.07
CA TYR A 32 11.91 -0.01 14.99
C TYR A 32 10.81 -1.08 14.98
N ASP A 33 11.18 -2.38 14.94
CA ASP A 33 10.29 -3.51 14.74
C ASP A 33 9.47 -3.38 13.44
N ILE A 34 10.19 -3.15 12.33
CA ILE A 34 9.64 -2.96 10.98
C ILE A 34 10.30 -3.96 10.05
N HIS A 35 9.55 -4.51 9.10
CA HIS A 35 10.17 -5.29 8.03
C HIS A 35 11.05 -4.40 7.13
N ALA A 36 12.25 -4.86 6.81
CA ALA A 36 13.16 -4.16 5.90
C ALA A 36 12.51 -3.85 4.53
N GLU A 37 11.57 -4.68 4.08
CA GLU A 37 10.79 -4.44 2.86
C GLU A 37 9.90 -3.19 2.96
N THR A 38 9.27 -2.96 4.11
CA THR A 38 8.48 -1.75 4.35
C THR A 38 9.34 -0.48 4.30
N ILE A 39 10.56 -0.55 4.82
CA ILE A 39 11.51 0.58 4.75
C ILE A 39 11.92 0.84 3.29
N ARG A 40 12.18 -0.21 2.51
CA ARG A 40 12.47 -0.09 1.07
C ARG A 40 11.30 0.51 0.30
N GLU A 41 10.07 0.08 0.56
CA GLU A 41 8.87 0.65 -0.03
C GLU A 41 8.73 2.15 0.29
N TRP A 42 9.04 2.57 1.52
CA TRP A 42 9.05 3.99 1.90
C TRP A 42 10.12 4.76 1.15
N ARG A 43 11.34 4.23 1.01
CA ARG A 43 12.42 4.86 0.24
C ARG A 43 12.02 5.02 -1.23
N THR A 44 11.53 3.95 -1.86
CA THR A 44 11.07 4.00 -3.26
C THR A 44 9.90 4.97 -3.47
N SER A 45 8.93 4.99 -2.54
CA SER A 45 7.82 5.94 -2.61
C SER A 45 8.30 7.38 -2.47
N HIS A 46 9.22 7.61 -1.53
CA HIS A 46 9.84 8.92 -1.30
C HIS A 46 10.62 9.40 -2.53
N ASP A 47 11.38 8.53 -3.18
CA ASP A 47 12.15 8.88 -4.38
C ASP A 47 11.24 9.16 -5.59
N MET A 48 10.13 8.44 -5.74
CA MET A 48 9.21 8.63 -6.88
C MET A 48 8.23 9.80 -6.71
N ALA A 49 7.70 9.99 -5.50
CA ALA A 49 6.58 10.89 -5.24
C ALA A 49 6.82 11.86 -4.06
N GLY A 50 8.07 11.94 -3.59
CA GLY A 50 8.50 12.87 -2.55
C GLY A 50 7.95 12.55 -1.16
N VAL A 51 8.13 13.48 -0.24
CA VAL A 51 7.74 13.39 1.18
C VAL A 51 6.23 13.18 1.39
N GLU A 52 5.38 13.62 0.45
CA GLU A 52 3.93 13.40 0.51
C GLU A 52 3.55 11.92 0.35
N SER A 53 4.34 11.13 -0.38
CA SER A 53 4.10 9.69 -0.55
C SER A 53 4.21 8.89 0.76
N LEU A 54 4.96 9.42 1.73
CA LEU A 54 5.11 8.81 3.05
C LEU A 54 3.88 9.03 3.93
N GLU A 55 3.02 9.99 3.57
CA GLU A 55 1.73 10.10 4.23
C GLU A 55 0.94 8.84 4.01
N ARG A 56 0.33 8.37 5.10
CA ARG A 56 -0.69 7.35 5.00
C ARG A 56 -1.75 7.86 4.04
N SER A 57 -2.11 7.04 3.05
CA SER A 57 -3.31 7.29 2.26
C SER A 57 -4.50 7.32 3.23
N LYS A 58 -4.86 8.52 3.70
CA LYS A 58 -5.99 8.75 4.61
C LYS A 58 -7.32 8.44 3.92
N CYS A 59 -7.30 8.42 2.59
CA CYS A 59 -8.49 8.15 1.80
C CYS A 59 -8.61 6.64 1.57
N HIS A 60 -9.59 6.02 2.23
CA HIS A 60 -10.16 4.79 1.70
C HIS A 60 -10.48 5.04 0.23
N LYS A 61 -10.00 4.17 -0.67
CA LYS A 61 -10.31 4.29 -2.08
C LYS A 61 -11.83 4.19 -2.22
N PHE A 62 -12.46 5.31 -2.52
CA PHE A 62 -13.90 5.36 -2.69
C PHE A 62 -14.24 4.70 -4.01
N TYR A 63 -15.08 3.67 -3.95
CA TYR A 63 -15.60 3.01 -5.13
C TYR A 63 -17.06 3.41 -5.28
N PRO A 64 -17.41 4.18 -6.33
CA PRO A 64 -18.80 4.53 -6.59
C PRO A 64 -19.64 3.27 -6.82
N ALA A 65 -20.93 3.32 -6.47
CA ALA A 65 -21.83 2.17 -6.53
C ALA A 65 -21.94 1.60 -7.96
N GLU A 66 -21.94 2.47 -8.97
CA GLU A 66 -21.96 2.07 -10.39
C GLU A 66 -20.73 1.24 -10.77
N LEU A 67 -19.54 1.63 -10.29
CA LEU A 67 -18.31 0.87 -10.55
C LEU A 67 -18.33 -0.48 -9.83
N LYS A 68 -18.79 -0.52 -8.58
CA LYS A 68 -18.94 -1.79 -7.84
C LYS A 68 -19.88 -2.75 -8.57
N TYR A 69 -21.05 -2.25 -8.98
CA TYR A 69 -22.05 -3.04 -9.68
C TYR A 69 -21.52 -3.57 -11.02
N ALA A 70 -20.86 -2.72 -11.81
CA ALA A 70 -20.25 -3.13 -13.07
C ALA A 70 -19.17 -4.22 -12.85
N ALA A 71 -18.32 -4.06 -11.84
CA ALA A 71 -17.28 -5.03 -11.53
C ALA A 71 -17.84 -6.39 -11.08
N VAL A 72 -18.87 -6.41 -10.23
CA VAL A 72 -19.54 -7.64 -9.79
C VAL A 72 -20.27 -8.31 -10.95
N LYS A 73 -20.96 -7.53 -11.79
CA LYS A 73 -21.66 -8.05 -12.98
C LYS A 73 -20.69 -8.69 -13.99
N ASP A 74 -19.57 -8.04 -14.27
CA ASP A 74 -18.53 -8.58 -15.16
C ASP A 74 -17.92 -9.86 -14.59
N PHE A 75 -17.69 -9.92 -13.27
CA PHE A 75 -17.20 -11.12 -12.60
C PHE A 75 -18.22 -12.28 -12.67
N LEU A 76 -19.50 -12.01 -12.38
CA LEU A 76 -20.58 -13.00 -12.43
C LEU A 76 -20.88 -13.49 -13.86
N SER A 77 -20.55 -12.69 -14.88
CA SER A 77 -20.68 -13.11 -16.28
C SER A 77 -19.72 -14.26 -16.66
N GLY A 78 -18.73 -14.56 -15.82
CA GLY A 78 -17.73 -15.62 -16.04
C GLY A 78 -16.72 -15.31 -17.15
N ARG A 79 -16.81 -14.13 -17.78
CA ARG A 79 -15.94 -13.73 -18.90
C ARG A 79 -14.55 -13.28 -18.49
N TYR A 80 -14.38 -12.86 -17.24
CA TYR A 80 -13.13 -12.31 -16.71
C TYR A 80 -12.78 -12.96 -15.38
N THR A 81 -11.49 -13.22 -15.18
CA THR A 81 -10.98 -13.64 -13.88
C THR A 81 -11.00 -12.49 -12.87
N GLN A 82 -10.99 -12.80 -11.57
CA GLN A 82 -10.94 -11.80 -10.50
C GLN A 82 -9.77 -10.80 -10.66
N ARG A 83 -8.63 -11.28 -11.17
CA ARG A 83 -7.45 -10.44 -11.43
C ARG A 83 -7.71 -9.47 -12.59
N GLU A 84 -8.32 -9.94 -13.66
CA GLU A 84 -8.65 -9.11 -14.82
C GLU A 84 -9.69 -8.05 -14.47
N VAL A 85 -10.76 -8.42 -13.73
CA VAL A 85 -11.75 -7.47 -13.24
C VAL A 85 -11.11 -6.44 -12.32
N SER A 86 -10.27 -6.88 -11.36
CA SER A 86 -9.59 -5.94 -10.46
C SER A 86 -8.70 -4.95 -11.20
N ARG A 87 -8.00 -5.38 -12.25
CA ARG A 87 -7.18 -4.51 -13.10
C ARG A 87 -8.04 -3.56 -13.94
N LYS A 88 -9.08 -4.07 -14.59
CA LYS A 88 -10.02 -3.30 -15.43
C LYS A 88 -10.67 -2.15 -14.67
N TYR A 89 -11.12 -2.42 -13.44
CA TYR A 89 -11.83 -1.45 -12.61
C TYR A 89 -10.93 -0.73 -11.58
N LYS A 90 -9.60 -0.88 -11.69
CA LYS A 90 -8.60 -0.31 -10.76
C LYS A 90 -8.92 -0.59 -9.28
N ILE A 91 -9.47 -1.77 -9.00
CA ILE A 91 -9.75 -2.24 -7.65
C ILE A 91 -8.42 -2.60 -6.99
N SER A 92 -8.24 -2.20 -5.74
CA SER A 92 -6.95 -2.31 -5.05
C SER A 92 -6.50 -3.77 -4.86
N SER A 93 -7.45 -4.71 -4.76
CA SER A 93 -7.12 -6.14 -4.72
C SER A 93 -8.32 -7.01 -5.12
N LYS A 94 -8.01 -8.25 -5.52
CA LYS A 94 -9.03 -9.29 -5.75
C LYS A 94 -9.89 -9.55 -4.49
N SER A 95 -9.30 -9.39 -3.31
CA SER A 95 -9.99 -9.57 -2.03
C SER A 95 -11.03 -8.47 -1.79
N VAL A 96 -10.86 -7.28 -2.35
CA VAL A 96 -11.88 -6.22 -2.29
C VAL A 96 -13.06 -6.56 -3.19
N LEU A 97 -12.81 -7.06 -4.41
CA LEU A 97 -13.87 -7.53 -5.30
C LEU A 97 -14.67 -8.67 -4.67
N MET A 98 -14.00 -9.63 -4.03
CA MET A 98 -14.64 -10.75 -3.32
C MET A 98 -15.48 -10.34 -2.11
N LYS A 99 -15.30 -9.14 -1.57
CA LYS A 99 -16.17 -8.60 -0.52
C LYS A 99 -17.46 -7.97 -1.07
N TRP A 100 -17.55 -7.76 -2.38
CA TRP A 100 -18.72 -7.15 -3.04
C TRP A 100 -19.65 -8.18 -3.67
N VAL A 101 -19.12 -9.36 -3.99
CA VAL A 101 -19.87 -10.55 -4.41
C VAL A 101 -20.52 -11.16 -3.18
#